data_AF-A0A357NCL3-F1
#
_entry.id   AF-A0A357NCL3-F1
#
_cell.length_a   1.000
_cell.length_b   1.000
_cell.length_c   1.000
_cell.angle_alpha   90.00
_cell.angle_beta   90.00
_cell.angle_gamma   90.00
#
_symmetry.space_group_name_H-M   'P 1'
#
loop_
_entity.id
_entity.type
_entity.pdbx_description
1 polymer ?
#
loop_
_entity_poly.entity_id
_entity_poly.type
_entity_poly.pdbx_seq_one_letter_code
_entity_poly.pdbx_strand_id
1 'polypeptide(L)'
;RIITNAPVAEILCEHGHVTGIKTAGGKIFPADKIILATGGASYPGTGSTGDGYTMAEKLGHTIQPLRPALVPLETGEAWVRELQGLTLKNVAA
;
A
#
# COMPACT_ATOMS: atom_id res chain seq x y z
N ARG A 1 -6.48 9.45 -20.05
CA ARG A 1 -6.18 10.72 -19.35
C ARG A 1 -5.46 10.37 -18.06
N ILE A 2 -4.41 11.11 -17.69
CA ILE A 2 -3.70 10.93 -16.41
C ILE A 2 -3.90 12.20 -15.58
N ILE A 3 -4.18 12.04 -14.29
CA ILE A 3 -4.33 13.14 -13.33
C ILE A 3 -3.41 12.82 -12.15
N THR A 4 -2.35 13.61 -11.98
CA THR A 4 -1.42 13.48 -10.85
C THR A 4 -1.84 14.40 -9.70
N ASN A 5 -1.22 14.24 -8.52
CA ASN A 5 -1.53 15.03 -7.32
C ASN A 5 -3.02 15.03 -6.93
N ALA A 6 -3.70 13.92 -7.21
CA ALA A 6 -5.13 13.73 -6.96
C ALA A 6 -5.35 12.49 -6.09
N PRO A 7 -4.95 12.53 -4.81
CA PRO A 7 -5.15 11.40 -3.90
C PRO A 7 -6.64 11.06 -3.81
N VAL A 8 -6.96 9.77 -3.96
CA VAL A 8 -8.33 9.26 -3.85
C VAL A 8 -8.59 8.94 -2.39
N ALA A 9 -9.72 9.40 -1.86
CA ALA A 9 -10.12 9.14 -0.47
C ALA A 9 -11.14 8.01 -0.37
N GLU A 10 -11.95 7.81 -1.41
CA GLU A 10 -13.09 6.89 -1.34
C GLU A 10 -13.50 6.38 -2.72
N ILE A 11 -13.92 5.11 -2.76
CA ILE A 11 -14.68 4.50 -3.86
C ILE A 11 -16.17 4.60 -3.49
N LEU A 12 -16.95 5.24 -4.35
CA LEU A 12 -18.38 5.46 -4.15
C LEU A 12 -19.16 4.25 -4.66
N CYS A 13 -20.11 3.77 -3.87
CA CYS A 13 -21.00 2.67 -4.24
C CYS A 13 -22.46 2.98 -3.87
N GLU A 14 -23.37 2.60 -4.75
CA GLU A 14 -24.82 2.69 -4.55
C GLU A 14 -25.45 1.37 -5.00
N HIS A 15 -26.38 0.84 -4.21
CA HIS A 15 -27.09 -0.42 -4.52
C HIS A 15 -26.16 -1.60 -4.89
N GLY A 16 -24.96 -1.67 -4.30
CA GLY A 16 -23.98 -2.71 -4.56
C GLY A 16 -23.13 -2.52 -5.82
N HIS A 17 -23.27 -1.38 -6.52
CA HIS A 17 -22.51 -1.04 -7.71
C HIS A 17 -21.62 0.17 -7.47
N VAL A 18 -20.39 0.13 -8.01
CA VAL A 18 -19.52 1.32 -8.02
C VAL A 18 -20.13 2.40 -8.90
N THR A 19 -20.08 3.65 -8.44
CA THR A 19 -20.60 4.81 -9.17
C THR A 19 -19.50 5.85 -9.46
N GLY A 20 -18.35 5.74 -8.81
CA GLY A 20 -17.21 6.61 -9.05
C GLY A 20 -16.20 6.62 -7.91
N ILE A 21 -15.34 7.63 -7.91
CA ILE A 21 -14.37 7.90 -6.84
C ILE A 21 -14.49 9.34 -6.36
N LYS A 22 -14.12 9.57 -5.11
CA LYS A 22 -13.99 10.90 -4.50
C LYS A 22 -12.53 11.12 -4.12
N THR A 23 -11.96 12.22 -4.59
CA THR A 23 -10.60 12.63 -4.18
C THR A 23 -10.60 13.25 -2.79
N ALA A 24 -9.43 13.32 -2.14
CA ALA A 24 -9.29 13.98 -0.84
C ALA A 24 -9.69 15.48 -0.89
N GLY A 25 -9.54 16.12 -2.05
CA GLY A 25 -10.04 17.49 -2.30
C GLY A 25 -11.55 17.58 -2.54
N GLY A 26 -12.30 16.50 -2.37
CA GLY A 26 -13.76 16.45 -2.51
C GLY A 26 -14.29 16.32 -3.94
N LYS A 27 -13.41 16.32 -4.96
CA LYS A 27 -13.82 16.18 -6.36
C LYS A 27 -14.28 14.76 -6.64
N ILE A 28 -15.43 14.63 -7.32
CA ILE A 28 -15.99 13.36 -7.73
C ILE A 28 -15.67 13.09 -9.20
N PHE A 29 -15.27 11.86 -9.48
CA PHE A 29 -15.12 11.34 -10.84
C PHE A 29 -16.06 10.13 -11.00
N PRO A 30 -17.14 10.24 -11.81
CA PRO A 30 -18.04 9.12 -12.04
C PRO A 30 -17.36 8.03 -12.86
N ALA A 31 -17.66 6.77 -12.55
CA ALA A 31 -17.16 5.60 -13.26
C ALA A 31 -18.00 4.35 -12.93
N ASP A 32 -18.34 3.57 -13.96
CA ASP A 32 -19.09 2.31 -13.80
C ASP A 32 -18.20 1.13 -13.38
N LYS A 33 -16.87 1.29 -13.50
CA LYS A 33 -15.85 0.28 -13.16
C LYS A 33 -14.61 0.94 -12.61
N ILE A 34 -14.00 0.34 -11.59
CA ILE A 34 -12.82 0.86 -10.90
C ILE A 34 -11.80 -0.27 -10.72
N ILE A 35 -10.52 0.03 -10.95
CA ILE A 35 -9.40 -0.85 -10.63
C ILE A 35 -8.66 -0.21 -9.46
N LEU A 36 -8.57 -0.93 -8.34
CA LEU A 36 -7.79 -0.49 -7.18
C LEU A 36 -6.35 -1.02 -7.31
N ALA A 37 -5.41 -0.11 -7.57
CA ALA A 37 -4.00 -0.43 -7.82
C ALA A 37 -3.07 0.53 -7.05
N THR A 38 -3.34 0.75 -5.77
CA THR A 38 -2.63 1.73 -4.90
C THR A 38 -1.31 1.20 -4.31
N GLY A 39 -0.92 -0.03 -4.65
CA GLY A 39 0.25 -0.68 -4.07
C GLY A 39 -0.01 -1.20 -2.65
N GLY A 40 1.06 -1.33 -1.87
CA GLY A 40 1.00 -1.84 -0.49
C GLY A 40 1.18 -0.75 0.57
N ALA A 41 1.76 -1.14 1.70
CA ALA A 41 2.15 -0.24 2.81
C ALA A 41 3.67 -0.14 3.02
N SER A 42 4.47 -0.80 2.16
CA SER A 42 5.92 -0.66 2.16
C SER A 42 6.33 0.67 1.54
N TYR A 43 7.40 1.28 2.05
CA TYR A 43 8.04 2.45 1.44
C TYR A 43 7.06 3.63 1.18
N PRO A 44 6.33 4.10 2.22
CA PRO A 44 5.22 5.06 2.07
C PRO A 44 5.63 6.40 1.46
N GLY A 45 6.90 6.79 1.56
CA GLY A 45 7.43 7.99 0.89
C GLY A 45 7.33 7.96 -0.64
N THR A 46 7.05 6.79 -1.24
CA THR A 46 6.79 6.64 -2.68
C THR A 46 5.31 6.69 -3.06
N GLY A 47 4.41 6.80 -2.09
CA GLY A 47 2.95 6.89 -2.29
C GLY A 47 2.17 5.63 -1.92
N SER A 48 2.84 4.50 -1.65
CA SER A 48 2.20 3.27 -1.16
C SER A 48 1.96 3.33 0.36
N THR A 49 0.91 4.04 0.74
CA THR A 49 0.54 4.33 2.14
C THR A 49 -0.49 3.37 2.74
N GLY A 50 -0.95 2.38 1.95
CA GLY A 50 -1.97 1.42 2.39
C GLY A 50 -3.42 1.87 2.20
N ASP A 51 -3.67 3.00 1.54
CA ASP A 51 -5.03 3.56 1.35
C ASP A 51 -6.01 2.56 0.71
N GLY A 52 -5.50 1.70 -0.18
CA GLY A 52 -6.33 0.69 -0.85
C GLY A 52 -6.91 -0.34 0.10
N TYR A 53 -6.19 -0.71 1.16
CA TYR A 53 -6.71 -1.66 2.15
C TYR A 53 -7.94 -1.08 2.86
N THR A 54 -7.87 0.18 3.27
CA THR A 54 -8.98 0.91 3.88
C THR A 54 -10.18 1.03 2.92
N MET A 55 -9.93 1.32 1.64
CA MET A 55 -11.00 1.38 0.64
C MET A 55 -11.67 0.01 0.44
N ALA A 56 -10.89 -1.06 0.32
CA ALA A 56 -11.41 -2.41 0.14
C ALA A 56 -12.20 -2.88 1.38
N GLU A 57 -11.74 -2.58 2.58
CA GLU A 57 -12.45 -2.89 3.83
C GLU A 57 -13.84 -2.22 3.88
N LYS A 58 -13.93 -0.93 3.52
CA LYS A 58 -15.20 -0.20 3.43
C LYS A 58 -16.18 -0.78 2.41
N LEU A 59 -15.66 -1.42 1.36
CA LEU A 59 -16.45 -2.13 0.36
C LEU A 59 -16.86 -3.55 0.84
N GLY A 60 -16.51 -3.93 2.07
CA GLY A 60 -16.88 -5.21 2.68
C GLY A 60 -15.88 -6.34 2.46
N HIS A 61 -14.69 -6.05 1.89
CA HIS A 61 -13.64 -7.07 1.79
C HIS A 61 -12.92 -7.28 3.13
N THR A 62 -12.48 -8.51 3.38
CA THR A 62 -11.63 -8.82 4.53
C THR A 62 -10.18 -8.49 4.23
N ILE A 63 -9.55 -7.67 5.07
CA ILE A 63 -8.11 -7.37 4.97
C ILE A 63 -7.33 -8.32 5.86
N GLN A 64 -6.39 -9.06 5.27
CA GLN A 64 -5.46 -9.86 6.04
C GLN A 64 -4.48 -8.95 6.79
N PRO A 65 -4.12 -9.26 8.06
CA PRO A 65 -3.18 -8.44 8.81
C PRO A 65 -1.87 -8.24 8.05
N LEU A 66 -1.51 -6.98 7.83
CA LEU A 66 -0.30 -6.65 7.11
C LEU A 66 0.93 -7.06 7.93
N ARG A 67 1.94 -7.58 7.24
CA ARG A 67 3.23 -7.98 7.79
C ARG A 67 4.34 -7.52 6.85
N PRO A 68 5.47 -7.02 7.37
CA PRO A 68 6.63 -6.73 6.53
C PRO A 68 7.17 -8.02 5.90
N ALA A 69 7.62 -7.93 4.66
CA ALA A 69 8.26 -9.02 3.92
C ALA A 69 9.43 -8.46 3.13
N LEU A 70 10.46 -9.30 2.89
CA LEU A 70 11.71 -8.90 2.22
C LEU A 70 12.39 -7.69 2.90
N VAL A 71 12.28 -7.61 4.22
CA VAL A 71 12.92 -6.58 5.04
C VAL A 71 14.22 -7.10 5.66
N PRO A 72 15.18 -6.21 6.00
CA PRO A 72 16.33 -6.58 6.79
C PRO A 72 15.92 -7.24 8.11
N LEU A 73 16.75 -8.16 8.60
CA LEU A 73 16.58 -8.73 9.93
C LEU A 73 17.30 -7.85 10.96
N GLU A 74 16.68 -7.68 12.11
CA GLU A 74 17.29 -7.04 13.28
C GLU A 74 17.83 -8.11 14.23
N THR A 75 18.91 -7.79 14.94
CA THR A 75 19.64 -8.71 15.81
C THR A 75 20.09 -7.98 17.07
N GLY A 76 20.14 -8.67 18.20
CA GLY A 76 20.46 -8.06 19.49
C GLY A 76 21.97 -7.93 19.76
N GLU A 77 22.78 -8.59 18.94
CA GLU A 77 24.21 -8.76 19.14
C GLU A 77 25.01 -7.53 18.71
N ALA A 78 25.88 -7.05 19.60
CA ALA A 78 26.68 -5.86 19.34
C ALA A 78 27.76 -6.05 18.25
N TRP A 79 28.30 -7.28 18.13
CA TRP A 79 29.41 -7.58 17.21
C TRP A 79 29.02 -7.42 15.74
N VAL A 80 27.74 -7.48 15.40
CA VAL A 80 27.26 -7.34 14.00
C VAL A 80 27.60 -5.97 13.43
N ARG A 81 27.74 -4.95 14.28
CA ARG A 81 28.19 -3.61 13.88
C ARG A 81 29.63 -3.61 13.35
N GLU A 82 30.50 -4.46 13.90
CA GLU A 82 31.90 -4.58 13.47
C GLU A 82 32.01 -5.20 12.07
N LEU A 83 30.98 -5.92 11.62
CA LEU A 83 30.92 -6.54 10.29
C LEU A 83 30.14 -5.70 9.26
N GLN A 84 29.78 -4.45 9.58
CA GLN A 84 29.02 -3.61 8.65
C GLN A 84 29.75 -3.46 7.30
N GLY A 85 29.02 -3.71 6.21
CA GLY A 85 29.53 -3.64 4.84
C GLY A 85 30.18 -4.93 4.34
N LEU A 86 30.40 -5.93 5.19
CA LEU A 86 30.85 -7.25 4.75
C LEU A 86 29.73 -7.96 3.97
N THR A 87 30.02 -8.33 2.72
CA THR A 87 29.12 -9.14 1.91
C THR A 87 29.62 -10.59 1.87
N LEU A 88 28.84 -11.52 2.41
CA LEU A 88 29.14 -12.95 2.36
C LEU A 88 28.54 -13.57 1.09
N LYS A 89 29.33 -14.36 0.38
CA LYS A 89 28.90 -15.12 -0.81
C LYS A 89 28.72 -16.59 -0.43
N ASN A 90 27.85 -17.30 -1.15
CA ASN A 90 27.63 -18.75 -0.99
C ASN A 90 27.16 -19.17 0.41
N VAL A 91 26.34 -18.35 1.07
CA VAL A 91 25.70 -18.69 2.33
C VAL A 91 24.48 -19.57 2.08
N ALA A 92 24.33 -20.63 2.88
CA ALA A 92 23.15 -21.48 2.92
C ALA A 92 22.34 -21.16 4.19
N ALA A 93 21.02 -21.30 4.09
CA ALA A 93 20.11 -21.17 5.23
C ALA A 93 20.02 -22.47 6.02
#